data_AF-P21953-F1
#
_entry.id   AF-P21953-F1
#
_cell.length_a   1.000
_cell.length_b   1.000
_cell.length_c   1.000
_cell.angle_alpha   90.00
_cell.angle_beta   90.00
_cell.angle_gamma   90.00
#
_symmetry.space_group_name_H-M   'P 1'
#
loop_
_entity.id
_entity.type
_entity.pdbx_description
1 polymer ?
#
loop_
_entity_poly.entity_id
_entity_poly.type
_entity_poly.pdbx_seq_one_letter_code
_entity_poly.pdbx_strand_id
1 'polypeptide(L)'
;MAVVAAAAGWLLRLRAAGAEGHWRRLPGAGLARGFLHPAATVEDAAQRRQVAHFTFQPDPEPREYGQTQKMNLFQSVTSALDNSLAKDPTAVIFGEDVAFGGVFRCTVGLRDKYGKDRVFNTPLCEQGIVGFGIGIAVTGATAIAEIQFADYIFPAFDQIVNEAAKYRYRSGDLFNCGSLTIRSPWGCVGHGALYHSQSPEAFFAHCPGIKVVIPRSPFQAKGLLLSCIEDKNPCIFFEPKILYRAAAEEVPIEPYNIPLSQAEVIQEGSDVTLVAWGTQVHVIREVASMAKEKLGVSCEVIDLRTIIPWDVDTICKSVIKTGRLLISHEAPLTGGFASEISSTVQEECFLNLEAPISRVCGYDTPFPHIFEPFYIPDKWKCYDALRKMINY
;
A
#
# COMPACT_ATOMS: atom_id res chain seq x y z
N MET A 1 44.20 5.61 -6.18
CA MET A 1 44.30 4.26 -5.59
C MET A 1 42.96 3.57 -5.87
N ALA A 2 42.74 3.02 -7.08
CA ALA A 2 43.17 1.70 -7.55
C ALA A 2 42.32 0.56 -6.93
N VAL A 3 41.76 -0.42 -7.67
CA VAL A 3 41.76 -0.65 -9.14
C VAL A 3 40.49 -1.42 -9.59
N VAL A 4 40.15 -1.26 -10.87
CA VAL A 4 39.10 -1.93 -11.66
C VAL A 4 39.21 -3.46 -11.69
N ALA A 5 38.07 -4.18 -11.75
CA ALA A 5 37.96 -5.43 -12.50
C ALA A 5 36.51 -5.70 -12.96
N ALA A 6 36.32 -5.88 -14.27
CA ALA A 6 35.07 -6.37 -14.88
C ALA A 6 35.30 -7.74 -15.51
N ALA A 7 34.25 -8.57 -15.58
CA ALA A 7 34.29 -9.87 -16.26
C ALA A 7 33.14 -9.98 -17.28
N ALA A 8 33.43 -10.54 -18.45
CA ALA A 8 32.48 -10.72 -19.55
C ALA A 8 32.46 -12.20 -20.00
N GLY A 9 31.28 -12.69 -20.41
CA GLY A 9 31.08 -13.97 -21.10
C GLY A 9 29.98 -13.78 -22.15
N TRP A 10 30.32 -13.68 -23.43
CA TRP A 10 30.48 -14.79 -24.40
C TRP A 10 29.15 -15.30 -25.00
N LEU A 11 28.97 -14.97 -26.28
CA LEU A 11 27.94 -15.51 -27.18
C LEU A 11 28.40 -16.86 -27.78
N LEU A 12 27.46 -17.77 -28.03
CA LEU A 12 27.58 -18.75 -29.12
C LEU A 12 26.20 -19.00 -29.77
N ARG A 13 26.18 -19.19 -31.10
CA ARG A 13 25.00 -19.55 -31.93
C ARG A 13 25.16 -20.96 -32.50
N LEU A 14 24.04 -21.62 -32.87
CA LEU A 14 23.80 -22.56 -34.00
C LEU A 14 22.30 -23.03 -33.90
N ARG A 15 21.39 -22.78 -34.86
CA ARG A 15 21.04 -23.55 -36.11
C ARG A 15 20.68 -25.05 -35.89
N ALA A 16 19.73 -25.69 -36.57
CA ALA A 16 18.57 -25.32 -37.44
C ALA A 16 17.78 -26.61 -37.87
N ALA A 17 16.60 -26.46 -38.54
CA ALA A 17 15.71 -27.51 -39.13
C ALA A 17 14.96 -28.43 -38.12
N GLY A 18 13.78 -29.02 -38.36
CA GLY A 18 12.75 -29.03 -39.44
C GLY A 18 11.53 -29.87 -38.94
N ALA A 19 10.38 -30.08 -39.62
CA ALA A 19 9.83 -29.68 -40.92
C ALA A 19 8.26 -29.68 -40.87
N GLU A 20 7.53 -29.83 -42.00
CA GLU A 20 6.06 -29.67 -42.11
C GLU A 20 5.24 -30.99 -42.15
N GLY A 21 3.91 -30.90 -41.94
CA GLY A 21 2.97 -32.01 -42.15
C GLY A 21 1.49 -31.59 -42.27
N HIS A 22 0.98 -31.45 -43.50
CA HIS A 22 -0.43 -31.15 -43.82
C HIS A 22 -1.26 -32.43 -44.03
N TRP A 23 -2.50 -32.49 -43.49
CA TRP A 23 -3.58 -33.35 -44.02
C TRP A 23 -4.96 -32.68 -43.97
N ARG A 24 -5.94 -33.27 -44.70
CA ARG A 24 -7.08 -32.57 -45.32
C ARG A 24 -8.44 -32.75 -44.61
N ARG A 25 -9.39 -31.84 -44.92
CA ARG A 25 -10.83 -31.99 -44.63
C ARG A 25 -11.50 -33.07 -45.50
N LEU A 26 -12.58 -33.67 -45.00
CA LEU A 26 -13.66 -34.30 -45.79
C LEU A 26 -15.05 -33.92 -45.20
N PRO A 27 -16.14 -33.86 -46.02
CA PRO A 27 -17.47 -33.40 -45.58
C PRO A 27 -18.59 -34.46 -45.58
N GLY A 28 -19.70 -34.17 -44.90
CA GLY A 28 -21.02 -34.87 -44.94
C GLY A 28 -21.88 -34.42 -43.74
N ALA A 29 -23.04 -33.78 -43.89
CA ALA A 29 -24.37 -34.34 -44.21
C ALA A 29 -24.84 -35.41 -43.20
N GLY A 30 -26.00 -35.35 -42.54
CA GLY A 30 -27.13 -34.39 -42.53
C GLY A 30 -28.30 -34.97 -41.70
N LEU A 31 -29.43 -34.25 -41.58
CA LEU A 31 -30.65 -34.57 -40.79
C LEU A 31 -30.52 -34.50 -39.25
N ALA A 32 -31.58 -34.21 -38.47
CA ALA A 32 -32.78 -33.41 -38.69
C ALA A 32 -33.51 -33.11 -37.35
N ARG A 33 -34.11 -31.92 -37.25
CA ARG A 33 -35.28 -31.55 -36.42
C ARG A 33 -35.34 -31.99 -34.93
N GLY A 34 -35.14 -30.99 -34.06
CA GLY A 34 -36.27 -30.40 -33.33
C GLY A 34 -36.41 -30.72 -31.84
N PHE A 35 -36.35 -29.66 -31.02
CA PHE A 35 -37.38 -29.33 -30.03
C PHE A 35 -37.29 -27.84 -29.65
N LEU A 36 -38.43 -27.14 -29.69
CA LEU A 36 -38.68 -25.86 -29.00
C LEU A 36 -38.84 -26.19 -27.49
N HIS A 37 -38.70 -25.30 -26.49
CA HIS A 37 -38.91 -23.85 -26.41
C HIS A 37 -38.13 -23.28 -25.17
N PRO A 38 -38.33 -22.05 -24.62
CA PRO A 38 -37.20 -21.22 -24.19
C PRO A 38 -37.17 -20.83 -22.70
N ALA A 39 -35.99 -20.42 -22.20
CA ALA A 39 -35.84 -19.34 -21.21
C ALA A 39 -34.36 -18.94 -21.11
N ALA A 40 -34.00 -17.74 -21.60
CA ALA A 40 -32.74 -17.11 -21.19
C ALA A 40 -32.99 -16.44 -19.83
N THR A 41 -32.39 -16.96 -18.76
CA THR A 41 -32.43 -16.30 -17.44
C THR A 41 -31.56 -15.05 -17.46
N VAL A 42 -32.02 -14.00 -16.79
CA VAL A 42 -31.48 -12.62 -16.86
C VAL A 42 -30.22 -12.46 -15.97
N GLU A 43 -29.57 -13.55 -15.57
CA GLU A 43 -28.45 -13.56 -14.61
C GLU A 43 -27.07 -13.46 -15.28
N ASP A 44 -26.93 -13.80 -16.56
CA ASP A 44 -25.63 -13.83 -17.26
C ASP A 44 -25.16 -12.43 -17.76
N ALA A 45 -25.94 -11.37 -17.48
CA ALA A 45 -25.63 -9.99 -17.85
C ALA A 45 -24.71 -9.25 -16.85
N ALA A 46 -24.31 -9.91 -15.76
CA ALA A 46 -23.51 -9.31 -14.68
C ALA A 46 -21.98 -9.40 -14.89
N GLN A 47 -21.48 -10.17 -15.87
CA GLN A 47 -20.06 -10.18 -16.26
C GLN A 47 -19.64 -8.92 -17.03
N ARG A 48 -19.91 -7.73 -16.46
CA ARG A 48 -19.17 -6.52 -16.80
C ARG A 48 -17.71 -6.77 -16.42
N ARG A 49 -16.78 -6.57 -17.36
CA ARG A 49 -15.34 -6.53 -17.07
C ARG A 49 -15.07 -5.55 -15.94
N GLN A 50 -14.92 -6.04 -14.71
CA GLN A 50 -14.30 -5.28 -13.64
C GLN A 50 -12.81 -5.19 -13.96
N VAL A 51 -12.39 -4.04 -14.48
CA VAL A 51 -11.00 -3.77 -14.86
C VAL A 51 -10.10 -3.55 -13.64
N ALA A 52 -10.69 -3.29 -12.47
CA ALA A 52 -10.00 -3.16 -11.19
C ALA A 52 -9.80 -4.54 -10.51
N HIS A 53 -8.65 -4.74 -9.87
CA HIS A 53 -8.32 -5.95 -9.13
C HIS A 53 -8.94 -5.99 -7.70
N PHE A 54 -9.49 -4.88 -7.23
CA PHE A 54 -10.04 -4.69 -5.89
C PHE A 54 -11.42 -4.02 -5.95
N THR A 55 -12.20 -4.20 -4.89
CA THR A 55 -13.45 -3.45 -4.66
C THR A 55 -13.33 -2.60 -3.40
N PHE A 56 -13.28 -1.27 -3.56
CA PHE A 56 -13.38 -0.35 -2.43
C PHE A 56 -14.73 -0.56 -1.72
N GLN A 57 -14.69 -0.70 -0.41
CA GLN A 57 -15.86 -0.63 0.46
C GLN A 57 -15.53 0.43 1.51
N PRO A 58 -16.40 1.44 1.68
CA PRO A 58 -16.16 2.53 2.62
C PRO A 58 -16.20 2.04 4.06
N ASP A 59 -15.47 2.73 4.92
CA ASP A 59 -15.64 2.61 6.36
C ASP A 59 -17.01 3.20 6.79
N PRO A 60 -17.59 2.79 7.94
CA PRO A 60 -18.83 3.37 8.44
C PRO A 60 -18.73 4.89 8.66
N GLU A 61 -19.83 5.62 8.46
CA GLU A 61 -19.88 7.08 8.62
C GLU A 61 -19.38 7.50 10.03
N PRO A 62 -18.30 8.29 10.13
CA PRO A 62 -17.58 8.54 11.38
C PRO A 62 -18.22 9.69 12.19
N ARG A 63 -19.46 9.46 12.66
CA ARG A 63 -20.35 10.45 13.30
C ARG A 63 -19.81 11.12 14.57
N GLU A 64 -18.76 10.58 15.17
CA GLU A 64 -18.16 11.08 16.41
C GLU A 64 -17.24 12.31 16.19
N TYR A 65 -16.79 12.57 14.96
CA TYR A 65 -15.87 13.68 14.62
C TYR A 65 -16.56 14.92 14.02
N GLY A 66 -17.88 15.06 14.19
CA GLY A 66 -18.64 16.22 13.74
C GLY A 66 -19.04 16.17 12.26
N GLN A 67 -18.96 17.31 11.56
CA GLN A 67 -19.44 17.43 10.18
C GLN A 67 -18.52 16.70 9.20
N THR A 68 -19.08 15.81 8.38
CA THR A 68 -18.37 15.11 7.30
C THR A 68 -18.66 15.71 5.92
N GLN A 69 -17.81 15.35 4.95
CA GLN A 69 -18.04 15.54 3.53
C GLN A 69 -17.52 14.31 2.78
N LYS A 70 -18.16 13.93 1.66
CA LYS A 70 -17.63 12.90 0.77
C LYS A 70 -16.31 13.31 0.13
N MET A 71 -15.25 12.57 0.43
CA MET A 71 -13.92 12.76 -0.12
C MET A 71 -13.37 11.45 -0.68
N ASN A 72 -12.69 11.52 -1.82
CA ASN A 72 -11.75 10.47 -2.23
C ASN A 72 -10.39 10.67 -1.53
N LEU A 73 -9.42 9.77 -1.74
CA LEU A 73 -8.20 9.76 -0.95
C LEU A 73 -7.30 10.98 -1.22
N PHE A 74 -7.25 11.52 -2.46
CA PHE A 74 -6.47 12.74 -2.67
C PHE A 74 -7.12 13.96 -1.98
N GLN A 75 -8.45 14.02 -1.95
CA GLN A 75 -9.19 15.09 -1.27
C GLN A 75 -9.03 15.04 0.26
N SER A 76 -9.01 13.84 0.86
CA SER A 76 -8.79 13.71 2.30
C SER A 76 -7.34 14.04 2.69
N VAL A 77 -6.36 13.72 1.84
CA VAL A 77 -4.98 14.22 1.95
C VAL A 77 -4.94 15.74 1.88
N THR A 78 -5.61 16.37 0.90
CA THR A 78 -5.70 17.85 0.84
C THR A 78 -6.34 18.42 2.11
N SER A 79 -7.39 17.80 2.64
CA SER A 79 -8.06 18.24 3.88
C SER A 79 -7.15 18.12 5.11
N ALA A 80 -6.37 17.03 5.24
CA ALA A 80 -5.38 16.88 6.30
C ALA A 80 -4.29 17.97 6.23
N LEU A 81 -3.73 18.19 5.03
CA LEU A 81 -2.72 19.22 4.78
C LEU A 81 -3.26 20.63 5.06
N ASP A 82 -4.50 20.91 4.67
CA ASP A 82 -5.18 22.17 4.96
C ASP A 82 -5.31 22.38 6.49
N ASN A 83 -5.85 21.40 7.23
CA ASN A 83 -5.99 21.50 8.68
C ASN A 83 -4.63 21.67 9.38
N SER A 84 -3.57 21.00 8.91
CA SER A 84 -2.20 21.17 9.42
C SER A 84 -1.69 22.59 9.23
N LEU A 85 -1.80 23.15 8.02
CA LEU A 85 -1.32 24.52 7.75
C LEU A 85 -2.19 25.60 8.42
N ALA A 86 -3.47 25.31 8.71
CA ALA A 86 -4.36 26.20 9.45
C ALA A 86 -3.91 26.37 10.92
N LYS A 87 -3.61 25.25 11.60
CA LYS A 87 -3.35 25.24 13.06
C LYS A 87 -1.88 25.39 13.44
N ASP A 88 -0.96 24.96 12.58
CA ASP A 88 0.48 25.11 12.78
C ASP A 88 1.01 26.20 11.84
N PRO A 89 1.40 27.39 12.33
CA PRO A 89 1.93 28.46 11.48
C PRO A 89 3.35 28.16 10.95
N THR A 90 4.06 27.18 11.50
CA THR A 90 5.40 26.78 11.06
C THR A 90 5.37 25.82 9.87
N ALA A 91 4.24 25.14 9.65
CA ALA A 91 4.15 24.07 8.67
C ALA A 91 4.38 24.55 7.24
N VAL A 92 5.21 23.85 6.49
CA VAL A 92 5.46 24.08 5.06
C VAL A 92 5.39 22.79 4.26
N ILE A 93 4.85 22.89 3.04
CA ILE A 93 4.75 21.79 2.07
C ILE A 93 5.67 22.10 0.89
N PHE A 94 6.54 21.15 0.54
CA PHE A 94 7.48 21.31 -0.56
C PHE A 94 7.79 19.97 -1.25
N GLY A 95 8.19 20.07 -2.51
CA GLY A 95 8.52 18.93 -3.36
C GLY A 95 8.44 19.35 -4.83
N GLU A 96 8.54 18.39 -5.73
CA GLU A 96 8.32 18.64 -7.15
C GLU A 96 6.83 18.90 -7.42
N ASP A 97 6.53 19.93 -8.21
CA ASP A 97 5.18 20.24 -8.73
C ASP A 97 4.04 20.55 -7.71
N VAL A 98 4.32 20.52 -6.41
CA VAL A 98 3.31 20.77 -5.35
C VAL A 98 2.63 22.14 -5.42
N ALA A 99 3.28 23.15 -6.01
CA ALA A 99 2.80 24.54 -6.01
C ALA A 99 1.55 24.77 -6.86
N PHE A 100 1.35 24.03 -7.96
CA PHE A 100 0.11 24.09 -8.75
C PHE A 100 -0.96 23.10 -8.26
N GLY A 101 -0.60 22.26 -7.28
CA GLY A 101 -1.47 21.25 -6.68
C GLY A 101 -0.94 19.82 -6.72
N GLY A 102 0.25 19.59 -7.29
CA GLY A 102 0.86 18.27 -7.43
C GLY A 102 0.23 17.43 -8.54
N VAL A 103 0.99 16.47 -9.07
CA VAL A 103 0.55 15.63 -10.21
C VAL A 103 -0.70 14.79 -9.90
N PHE A 104 -0.93 14.45 -8.63
CA PHE A 104 -2.13 13.75 -8.16
C PHE A 104 -3.27 14.64 -7.63
N ARG A 105 -3.07 15.97 -7.60
CA ARG A 105 -3.95 17.01 -7.01
C ARG A 105 -4.01 17.08 -5.47
N CYS A 106 -3.11 16.39 -4.75
CA CYS A 106 -3.10 16.36 -3.28
C CYS A 106 -2.88 17.74 -2.61
N THR A 107 -2.31 18.73 -3.29
CA THR A 107 -2.00 20.07 -2.73
C THR A 107 -2.77 21.22 -3.39
N VAL A 108 -3.82 20.93 -4.20
CA VAL A 108 -4.59 21.95 -4.94
C VAL A 108 -5.16 23.02 -4.01
N GLY A 109 -4.98 24.30 -4.37
CA GLY A 109 -5.50 25.46 -3.64
C GLY A 109 -4.74 25.82 -2.37
N LEU A 110 -3.89 24.94 -1.82
CA LEU A 110 -3.17 25.20 -0.57
C LEU A 110 -2.19 26.39 -0.71
N ARG A 111 -1.54 26.55 -1.86
CA ARG A 111 -0.64 27.68 -2.13
C ARG A 111 -1.37 29.03 -2.17
N ASP A 112 -2.57 29.06 -2.76
CA ASP A 112 -3.37 30.28 -2.84
C ASP A 112 -3.94 30.66 -1.46
N LYS A 113 -4.26 29.65 -0.62
CA LYS A 113 -4.77 29.83 0.74
C LYS A 113 -3.70 30.22 1.76
N TYR A 114 -2.53 29.58 1.72
CA TYR A 114 -1.47 29.71 2.74
C TYR A 114 -0.24 30.49 2.30
N GLY A 115 -0.17 30.90 1.04
CA GLY A 115 0.90 31.74 0.51
C GLY A 115 2.07 30.94 -0.08
N LYS A 116 2.78 31.62 -0.99
CA LYS A 116 3.88 31.05 -1.78
C LYS A 116 5.08 30.56 -0.98
N ASP A 117 5.24 31.05 0.25
CA ASP A 117 6.37 30.74 1.13
C ASP A 117 6.06 29.53 2.04
N ARG A 118 4.80 29.05 2.04
CA ARG A 118 4.36 27.85 2.78
C ARG A 118 4.07 26.64 1.90
N VAL A 119 3.80 26.84 0.60
CA VAL A 119 3.59 25.74 -0.37
C VAL A 119 4.38 26.06 -1.64
N PHE A 120 5.52 25.40 -1.86
CA PHE A 120 6.48 25.77 -2.91
C PHE A 120 7.14 24.58 -3.61
N ASN A 121 7.48 24.76 -4.89
CA ASN A 121 8.26 23.78 -5.64
C ASN A 121 9.72 23.78 -5.22
N THR A 122 10.34 22.61 -5.19
CA THR A 122 11.79 22.43 -5.14
C THR A 122 12.38 22.27 -6.54
N PRO A 123 13.72 22.31 -6.71
CA PRO A 123 14.38 21.64 -7.83
C PRO A 123 14.05 20.14 -7.85
N LEU A 124 14.18 19.52 -9.03
CA LEU A 124 13.96 18.08 -9.24
C LEU A 124 15.17 17.30 -8.70
N CYS A 125 15.08 16.84 -7.46
CA CYS A 125 16.18 16.25 -6.68
C CYS A 125 15.69 15.72 -5.31
N GLU A 126 15.36 14.44 -5.22
CA GLU A 126 14.72 13.83 -4.05
C GLU A 126 15.63 13.80 -2.81
N GLN A 127 16.94 13.58 -3.01
CA GLN A 127 17.94 13.71 -1.94
C GLN A 127 18.02 15.14 -1.39
N GLY A 128 17.79 16.14 -2.25
CA GLY A 128 17.72 17.54 -1.87
C GLY A 128 16.44 17.86 -1.11
N ILE A 129 15.30 17.36 -1.58
CA ILE A 129 13.99 17.49 -0.92
C ILE A 129 14.06 16.98 0.52
N VAL A 130 14.51 15.74 0.75
CA VAL A 130 14.55 15.17 2.10
C VAL A 130 15.60 15.84 2.98
N GLY A 131 16.82 16.08 2.47
CA GLY A 131 17.85 16.78 3.25
C GLY A 131 17.45 18.20 3.66
N PHE A 132 16.75 18.92 2.79
CA PHE A 132 16.17 20.23 3.10
C PHE A 132 15.04 20.13 4.14
N GLY A 133 14.17 19.12 4.04
CA GLY A 133 13.13 18.86 5.03
C GLY A 133 13.67 18.52 6.43
N ILE A 134 14.73 17.73 6.50
CA ILE A 134 15.47 17.48 7.74
C ILE A 134 15.99 18.81 8.32
N GLY A 135 16.60 19.66 7.49
CA GLY A 135 17.09 20.98 7.90
C GLY A 135 16.01 21.88 8.48
N ILE A 136 14.81 21.92 7.88
CA ILE A 136 13.65 22.64 8.43
C ILE A 136 13.24 22.04 9.78
N ALA A 137 13.06 20.71 9.85
CA ALA A 137 12.58 20.03 11.06
C ALA A 137 13.55 20.18 12.26
N VAL A 138 14.86 20.29 12.00
CA VAL A 138 15.88 20.56 13.04
C VAL A 138 15.71 21.94 13.69
N THR A 139 15.06 22.90 13.02
CA THR A 139 14.70 24.21 13.63
C THR A 139 13.42 24.15 14.48
N GLY A 140 12.70 23.02 14.48
CA GLY A 140 11.41 22.85 15.15
C GLY A 140 10.18 23.23 14.31
N ALA A 141 10.37 23.69 13.07
CA ALA A 141 9.27 23.93 12.13
C ALA A 141 8.77 22.61 11.51
N THR A 142 7.48 22.54 11.17
CA THR A 142 6.89 21.34 10.55
C THR A 142 7.19 21.27 9.05
N ALA A 143 7.84 20.18 8.62
CA ALA A 143 8.29 19.97 7.26
C ALA A 143 7.50 18.82 6.61
N ILE A 144 6.72 19.12 5.58
CA ILE A 144 5.89 18.14 4.87
C ILE A 144 6.42 18.00 3.43
N ALA A 145 7.33 17.06 3.23
CA ALA A 145 7.95 16.78 1.94
C ALA A 145 7.05 15.88 1.08
N GLU A 146 6.86 16.21 -0.21
CA GLU A 146 6.33 15.27 -1.22
C GLU A 146 7.48 14.68 -2.04
N ILE A 147 7.52 13.34 -2.14
CA ILE A 147 8.31 12.61 -3.13
C ILE A 147 7.34 12.09 -4.19
N GLN A 148 7.54 12.45 -5.46
CA GLN A 148 6.50 12.41 -6.50
C GLN A 148 5.96 11.00 -6.78
N PHE A 149 6.77 9.95 -6.61
CA PHE A 149 6.36 8.54 -6.55
C PHE A 149 7.23 7.79 -5.55
N ALA A 150 6.69 6.78 -4.86
CA ALA A 150 7.46 5.95 -3.93
C ALA A 150 8.62 5.21 -4.62
N ASP A 151 8.46 4.95 -5.92
CA ASP A 151 9.49 4.46 -6.84
C ASP A 151 10.74 5.37 -6.94
N TYR A 152 10.60 6.67 -6.63
CA TYR A 152 11.65 7.70 -6.71
C TYR A 152 12.19 8.13 -5.33
N ILE A 153 11.85 7.40 -4.25
CA ILE A 153 12.36 7.71 -2.91
C ILE A 153 13.83 7.29 -2.71
N PHE A 154 14.35 6.39 -3.54
CA PHE A 154 15.67 5.78 -3.36
C PHE A 154 16.89 6.72 -3.47
N PRO A 155 16.91 7.79 -4.29
CA PRO A 155 17.96 8.81 -4.21
C PRO A 155 18.02 9.46 -2.82
N ALA A 156 16.90 9.59 -2.13
CA ALA A 156 16.82 10.12 -0.77
C ALA A 156 17.10 9.07 0.33
N PHE A 157 17.34 7.80 -0.01
CA PHE A 157 17.45 6.72 0.97
C PHE A 157 18.52 6.97 2.04
N ASP A 158 19.68 7.54 1.66
CA ASP A 158 20.75 7.90 2.61
C ASP A 158 20.30 8.98 3.61
N GLN A 159 19.61 10.04 3.13
CA GLN A 159 19.06 11.08 3.98
C GLN A 159 17.97 10.53 4.92
N ILE A 160 17.16 9.56 4.47
CA ILE A 160 16.16 8.93 5.33
C ILE A 160 16.83 8.04 6.39
N VAL A 161 17.73 7.15 5.96
CA VAL A 161 18.25 6.06 6.79
C VAL A 161 19.41 6.49 7.69
N ASN A 162 20.35 7.30 7.19
CA ASN A 162 21.54 7.70 7.94
C ASN A 162 21.41 9.06 8.63
N GLU A 163 20.65 9.98 8.05
CA GLU A 163 20.39 11.30 8.66
C GLU A 163 19.11 11.29 9.50
N ALA A 164 17.92 11.19 8.90
CA ALA A 164 16.64 11.39 9.59
C ALA A 164 16.41 10.38 10.73
N ALA A 165 16.43 9.08 10.42
CA ALA A 165 16.18 8.02 11.41
C ALA A 165 17.14 8.08 12.62
N LYS A 166 18.40 8.47 12.37
CA LYS A 166 19.45 8.50 13.40
C LYS A 166 19.58 9.86 14.10
N TYR A 167 18.88 10.91 13.64
CA TYR A 167 19.14 12.30 14.05
C TYR A 167 19.00 12.54 15.56
N ARG A 168 17.92 12.00 16.17
CA ARG A 168 17.66 12.09 17.61
C ARG A 168 18.66 11.26 18.43
N TYR A 169 18.93 10.03 17.98
CA TYR A 169 19.79 9.09 18.68
C TYR A 169 21.25 9.55 18.69
N ARG A 170 21.79 9.94 17.52
CA ARG A 170 23.21 10.34 17.37
C ARG A 170 23.57 11.65 18.08
N SER A 171 22.57 12.49 18.39
CA SER A 171 22.74 13.77 19.08
C SER A 171 22.56 13.67 20.60
N GLY A 172 22.12 12.52 21.14
CA GLY A 172 21.72 12.41 22.53
C GLY A 172 20.50 13.28 22.87
N ASP A 173 19.54 13.36 21.94
CA ASP A 173 18.36 14.24 21.98
C ASP A 173 18.62 15.77 21.94
N LEU A 174 19.89 16.20 21.77
CA LEU A 174 20.22 17.62 21.60
C LEU A 174 19.63 18.23 20.31
N PHE A 175 19.45 17.41 19.28
CA PHE A 175 18.82 17.79 18.00
C PHE A 175 17.96 16.65 17.47
N ASN A 176 16.84 16.98 16.83
CA ASN A 176 15.97 16.00 16.21
C ASN A 176 15.28 16.57 14.97
N CYS A 177 14.80 15.71 14.08
CA CYS A 177 13.95 16.09 12.94
C CYS A 177 12.53 15.52 13.11
N GLY A 178 12.00 15.54 14.33
CA GLY A 178 10.74 14.89 14.68
C GLY A 178 9.50 15.46 13.99
N SER A 179 9.56 16.70 13.50
CA SER A 179 8.49 17.40 12.77
C SER A 179 8.57 17.21 11.24
N LEU A 180 9.27 16.17 10.77
CA LEU A 180 9.35 15.80 9.35
C LEU A 180 8.33 14.70 9.00
N THR A 181 7.48 14.97 8.01
CA THR A 181 6.71 13.93 7.31
C THR A 181 7.09 13.92 5.82
N ILE A 182 7.45 12.76 5.31
CA ILE A 182 7.71 12.50 3.89
C ILE A 182 6.50 11.73 3.36
N ARG A 183 5.71 12.34 2.48
CA ARG A 183 4.54 11.70 1.86
C ARG A 183 4.82 11.36 0.39
N SER A 184 4.33 10.20 -0.06
CA SER A 184 4.63 9.72 -1.41
C SER A 184 3.58 8.75 -2.00
N PRO A 185 3.20 8.86 -3.29
CA PRO A 185 2.31 7.94 -3.98
C PRO A 185 2.87 6.51 -4.09
N TRP A 186 2.16 5.52 -3.56
CA TRP A 186 2.59 4.13 -3.34
C TRP A 186 1.71 3.10 -4.07
N GLY A 187 2.22 1.87 -4.25
CA GLY A 187 1.45 0.71 -4.73
C GLY A 187 1.20 0.67 -6.23
N CYS A 188 0.63 -0.42 -6.72
CA CYS A 188 0.32 -0.62 -8.15
C CYS A 188 -0.79 0.32 -8.66
N VAL A 189 -0.97 0.38 -9.99
CA VAL A 189 -1.91 1.32 -10.63
C VAL A 189 -2.54 0.79 -11.94
N GLY A 190 -2.36 -0.50 -12.25
CA GLY A 190 -2.89 -1.20 -13.43
C GLY A 190 -2.02 -1.11 -14.69
N HIS A 191 -1.02 -0.22 -14.70
CA HIS A 191 -0.16 0.06 -15.86
C HIS A 191 1.17 0.77 -15.49
N GLY A 192 1.56 0.82 -14.21
CA GLY A 192 2.68 1.67 -13.75
C GLY A 192 4.08 1.13 -14.08
N ALA A 193 4.18 -0.17 -14.41
CA ALA A 193 5.43 -0.87 -14.66
C ALA A 193 6.44 -0.73 -13.50
N LEU A 194 7.73 -0.68 -13.80
CA LEU A 194 8.80 -0.76 -12.79
C LEU A 194 8.91 0.50 -11.90
N TYR A 195 8.38 1.64 -12.34
CA TYR A 195 8.74 2.96 -11.81
C TYR A 195 7.53 3.84 -11.46
N HIS A 196 6.33 3.28 -11.41
CA HIS A 196 5.15 3.92 -10.83
C HIS A 196 4.28 2.95 -10.02
N SER A 197 4.84 1.81 -9.58
CA SER A 197 4.10 0.70 -8.95
C SER A 197 4.74 0.13 -7.69
N GLN A 198 5.93 0.60 -7.30
CA GLN A 198 6.66 0.00 -6.20
C GLN A 198 5.99 0.20 -4.85
N SER A 199 6.24 -0.79 -3.99
CA SER A 199 5.83 -0.84 -2.58
C SER A 199 7.11 -1.03 -1.74
N PRO A 200 7.83 0.06 -1.41
CA PRO A 200 9.18 0.00 -0.83
C PRO A 200 9.21 -0.06 0.71
N GLU A 201 8.08 -0.25 1.39
CA GLU A 201 7.96 -0.16 2.84
C GLU A 201 8.92 -1.11 3.59
N ALA A 202 9.20 -2.28 3.03
CA ALA A 202 10.12 -3.26 3.63
C ALA A 202 11.59 -2.78 3.65
N PHE A 203 12.02 -1.94 2.70
CA PHE A 203 13.35 -1.33 2.76
C PHE A 203 13.49 -0.36 3.95
N PHE A 204 12.40 0.33 4.30
CA PHE A 204 12.35 1.27 5.40
C PHE A 204 12.06 0.59 6.75
N ALA A 205 11.34 -0.53 6.75
CA ALA A 205 11.07 -1.33 7.94
C ALA A 205 12.34 -1.76 8.70
N HIS A 206 13.45 -1.98 7.99
CA HIS A 206 14.75 -2.33 8.57
C HIS A 206 15.55 -1.11 9.10
N CYS A 207 14.94 0.07 9.25
CA CYS A 207 15.60 1.28 9.72
C CYS A 207 14.99 1.82 11.02
N PRO A 208 15.56 1.49 12.20
CA PRO A 208 15.13 2.04 13.48
C PRO A 208 15.25 3.57 13.53
N GLY A 209 14.17 4.24 13.95
CA GLY A 209 14.12 5.68 14.18
C GLY A 209 13.24 6.48 13.22
N ILE A 210 12.75 5.86 12.14
CA ILE A 210 11.62 6.37 11.33
C ILE A 210 10.33 5.63 11.66
N LYS A 211 9.19 6.21 11.29
CA LYS A 211 7.89 5.51 11.22
C LYS A 211 7.45 5.35 9.77
N VAL A 212 6.71 4.28 9.45
CA VAL A 212 6.20 4.01 8.08
C VAL A 212 4.72 3.66 8.17
N VAL A 213 3.86 4.40 7.46
CA VAL A 213 2.40 4.38 7.61
C VAL A 213 1.71 4.35 6.24
N ILE A 214 0.69 3.50 6.09
CA ILE A 214 -0.04 3.25 4.84
C ILE A 214 -1.55 3.13 5.13
N PRO A 215 -2.41 4.08 4.70
CA PRO A 215 -3.85 4.03 4.91
C PRO A 215 -4.55 3.15 3.86
N ARG A 216 -5.69 2.55 4.22
CA ARG A 216 -6.57 1.84 3.27
C ARG A 216 -7.65 2.70 2.60
N SER A 217 -8.00 3.86 3.15
CA SER A 217 -9.22 4.59 2.77
C SER A 217 -9.10 6.11 2.98
N PRO A 218 -9.93 6.96 2.36
CA PRO A 218 -9.91 8.41 2.58
C PRO A 218 -9.97 8.84 4.05
N PHE A 219 -10.83 8.23 4.87
CA PHE A 219 -10.98 8.50 6.30
C PHE A 219 -9.72 8.10 7.06
N GLN A 220 -9.17 6.92 6.77
CA GLN A 220 -7.91 6.46 7.37
C GLN A 220 -6.75 7.38 6.96
N ALA A 221 -6.70 7.80 5.70
CA ALA A 221 -5.63 8.63 5.16
C ALA A 221 -5.53 9.99 5.85
N LYS A 222 -6.66 10.68 6.07
CA LYS A 222 -6.63 11.97 6.79
C LYS A 222 -6.19 11.80 8.25
N GLY A 223 -6.78 10.86 8.97
CA GLY A 223 -6.49 10.67 10.40
C GLY A 223 -5.06 10.18 10.66
N LEU A 224 -4.52 9.31 9.81
CA LEU A 224 -3.14 8.83 9.90
C LEU A 224 -2.13 9.89 9.45
N LEU A 225 -2.41 10.66 8.39
CA LEU A 225 -1.52 11.73 7.92
C LEU A 225 -1.41 12.86 8.95
N LEU A 226 -2.53 13.27 9.57
CA LEU A 226 -2.51 14.23 10.68
C LEU A 226 -1.65 13.72 11.84
N SER A 227 -1.79 12.45 12.22
CA SER A 227 -0.94 11.82 13.23
C SER A 227 0.54 11.77 12.84
N CYS A 228 0.89 11.49 11.58
CA CYS A 228 2.28 11.56 11.10
C CYS A 228 2.88 12.97 11.22
N ILE A 229 2.11 14.00 10.81
CA ILE A 229 2.54 15.40 10.84
C ILE A 229 2.72 15.89 12.29
N GLU A 230 1.93 15.36 13.22
CA GLU A 230 1.95 15.73 14.63
C GLU A 230 2.86 14.87 15.51
N ASP A 231 3.33 13.71 15.01
CA ASP A 231 4.28 12.86 15.70
C ASP A 231 5.59 13.61 15.99
N LYS A 232 6.47 12.99 16.78
CA LYS A 232 7.78 13.55 17.13
C LYS A 232 8.92 12.69 16.60
N ASN A 233 8.68 11.94 15.53
CA ASN A 233 9.65 11.12 14.82
C ASN A 233 9.45 11.32 13.31
N PRO A 234 10.52 11.27 12.51
CA PRO A 234 10.41 11.38 11.05
C PRO A 234 9.51 10.25 10.51
N CYS A 235 8.39 10.64 9.89
CA CYS A 235 7.37 9.72 9.37
C CYS A 235 7.44 9.63 7.85
N ILE A 236 7.30 8.42 7.30
CA ILE A 236 7.03 8.16 5.89
C ILE A 236 5.56 7.77 5.75
N PHE A 237 4.81 8.53 4.97
CA PHE A 237 3.39 8.30 4.71
C PHE A 237 3.18 7.92 3.25
N PHE A 238 2.86 6.65 3.00
CA PHE A 238 2.65 6.13 1.66
C PHE A 238 1.17 6.17 1.29
N GLU A 239 0.85 6.83 0.18
CA GLU A 239 -0.53 7.07 -0.28
C GLU A 239 -0.87 6.10 -1.43
N PRO A 240 -1.74 5.09 -1.26
CA PRO A 240 -2.02 4.12 -2.33
C PRO A 240 -2.64 4.80 -3.55
N LYS A 241 -1.85 4.95 -4.61
CA LYS A 241 -2.15 5.89 -5.69
C LYS A 241 -3.37 5.50 -6.53
N ILE A 242 -3.67 4.21 -6.58
CA ILE A 242 -4.87 3.66 -7.21
C ILE A 242 -6.17 4.06 -6.49
N LEU A 243 -6.08 4.42 -5.20
CA LEU A 243 -7.22 4.85 -4.38
C LEU A 243 -7.51 6.36 -4.47
N TYR A 244 -6.58 7.19 -4.95
CA TYR A 244 -6.76 8.65 -5.05
C TYR A 244 -8.10 9.04 -5.67
N ARG A 245 -8.51 8.35 -6.74
CA ARG A 245 -9.75 8.61 -7.51
C ARG A 245 -10.71 7.43 -7.50
N ALA A 246 -10.57 6.53 -6.53
CA ALA A 246 -11.55 5.48 -6.26
C ALA A 246 -12.83 6.08 -5.65
N ALA A 247 -13.72 5.22 -5.15
CA ALA A 247 -14.95 5.67 -4.49
C ALA A 247 -14.64 6.57 -3.28
N ALA A 248 -15.49 7.58 -3.09
CA ALA A 248 -15.42 8.49 -1.95
C ALA A 248 -16.23 7.94 -0.76
N GLU A 249 -15.82 8.33 0.45
CA GLU A 249 -16.52 8.04 1.70
C GLU A 249 -16.64 9.32 2.56
N GLU A 250 -17.39 9.24 3.66
CA GLU A 250 -17.58 10.38 4.57
C GLU A 250 -16.31 10.64 5.39
N VAL A 251 -15.70 11.81 5.19
CA VAL A 251 -14.50 12.24 5.90
C VAL A 251 -14.82 13.50 6.72
N PRO A 252 -14.53 13.55 8.03
CA PRO A 252 -14.71 14.75 8.86
C PRO A 252 -13.95 15.95 8.28
N ILE A 253 -14.58 17.14 8.29
CA ILE A 253 -13.99 18.38 7.76
C ILE A 253 -12.89 18.92 8.69
N GLU A 254 -13.12 18.84 10.00
CA GLU A 254 -12.18 19.22 11.05
C GLU A 254 -11.07 18.17 11.23
N PRO A 255 -9.92 18.52 11.86
CA PRO A 255 -8.87 17.56 12.15
C PRO A 255 -9.29 16.51 13.17
N TYR A 256 -8.82 15.28 12.96
CA TYR A 256 -8.90 14.16 13.90
C TYR A 256 -7.67 13.27 13.69
N ASN A 257 -7.36 12.44 14.67
CA ASN A 257 -6.16 11.60 14.67
C ASN A 257 -6.56 10.13 14.73
N ILE A 258 -5.88 9.31 13.93
CA ILE A 258 -5.89 7.85 14.07
C ILE A 258 -4.53 7.45 14.61
N PRO A 259 -4.45 6.66 15.70
CA PRO A 259 -3.18 6.35 16.35
C PRO A 259 -2.24 5.57 15.43
N LEU A 260 -0.98 6.00 15.38
CA LEU A 260 0.10 5.23 14.76
C LEU A 260 0.44 4.01 15.63
N SER A 261 1.06 2.99 15.03
CA SER A 261 1.42 1.73 15.72
C SER A 261 0.21 1.01 16.34
N GLN A 262 -0.94 1.12 15.70
CA GLN A 262 -2.17 0.41 16.02
C GLN A 262 -2.76 -0.16 14.72
N ALA A 263 -2.99 -1.46 14.69
CA ALA A 263 -3.75 -2.12 13.64
C ALA A 263 -5.26 -1.91 13.85
N GLU A 264 -6.08 -2.37 12.91
CA GLU A 264 -7.54 -2.27 13.00
C GLU A 264 -8.20 -3.56 12.54
N VAL A 265 -8.93 -4.21 13.44
CA VAL A 265 -9.77 -5.37 13.13
C VAL A 265 -11.06 -4.83 12.48
N ILE A 266 -11.10 -4.80 11.15
CA ILE A 266 -12.23 -4.24 10.38
C ILE A 266 -13.38 -5.24 10.19
N GLN A 267 -13.13 -6.52 10.42
CA GLN A 267 -14.13 -7.58 10.47
C GLN A 267 -13.67 -8.64 11.46
N GLU A 268 -14.49 -8.95 12.46
CA GLU A 268 -14.18 -10.06 13.37
C GLU A 268 -14.35 -11.42 12.69
N GLY A 269 -13.53 -12.40 13.11
CA GLY A 269 -13.66 -13.80 12.71
C GLY A 269 -13.13 -14.78 13.76
N SER A 270 -13.15 -16.07 13.41
CA SER A 270 -12.88 -17.18 14.35
C SER A 270 -11.96 -18.27 13.81
N ASP A 271 -11.81 -18.41 12.49
CA ASP A 271 -11.19 -19.62 11.90
C ASP A 271 -9.82 -19.33 11.27
N VAL A 272 -9.59 -18.08 10.89
CA VAL A 272 -8.35 -17.57 10.28
C VAL A 272 -8.24 -16.05 10.42
N THR A 273 -7.02 -15.56 10.61
CA THR A 273 -6.66 -14.14 10.56
C THR A 273 -6.06 -13.80 9.19
N LEU A 274 -6.56 -12.72 8.57
CA LEU A 274 -6.03 -12.15 7.33
C LEU A 274 -5.45 -10.76 7.62
N VAL A 275 -4.19 -10.51 7.23
CA VAL A 275 -3.49 -9.23 7.47
C VAL A 275 -3.00 -8.62 6.16
N ALA A 276 -3.26 -7.33 5.97
CA ALA A 276 -2.76 -6.54 4.84
C ALA A 276 -2.66 -5.04 5.21
N TRP A 277 -2.22 -4.22 4.25
CA TRP A 277 -2.19 -2.76 4.33
C TRP A 277 -2.48 -2.14 2.96
N GLY A 278 -2.87 -0.86 2.92
CA GLY A 278 -3.19 -0.15 1.68
C GLY A 278 -4.33 -0.79 0.89
N THR A 279 -4.23 -0.79 -0.46
CA THR A 279 -5.21 -1.40 -1.38
C THR A 279 -5.52 -2.87 -1.03
N GLN A 280 -4.50 -3.59 -0.56
CA GLN A 280 -4.58 -5.04 -0.33
C GLN A 280 -5.55 -5.42 0.80
N VAL A 281 -5.88 -4.49 1.72
CA VAL A 281 -6.95 -4.67 2.70
C VAL A 281 -8.30 -4.94 2.02
N HIS A 282 -8.57 -4.26 0.90
CA HIS A 282 -9.79 -4.47 0.14
C HIS A 282 -9.83 -5.83 -0.57
N VAL A 283 -8.65 -6.34 -0.96
CA VAL A 283 -8.51 -7.69 -1.54
C VAL A 283 -8.79 -8.75 -0.48
N ILE A 284 -8.16 -8.69 0.70
CA ILE A 284 -8.39 -9.70 1.76
C ILE A 284 -9.81 -9.65 2.35
N ARG A 285 -10.47 -8.49 2.33
CA ARG A 285 -11.90 -8.37 2.68
C ARG A 285 -12.82 -9.03 1.66
N GLU A 286 -12.50 -8.96 0.36
CA GLU A 286 -13.23 -9.74 -0.65
C GLU A 286 -12.94 -11.25 -0.51
N VAL A 287 -11.70 -11.64 -0.19
CA VAL A 287 -11.33 -13.03 0.11
C VAL A 287 -12.10 -13.58 1.32
N ALA A 288 -12.29 -12.78 2.38
CA ALA A 288 -13.11 -13.15 3.53
C ALA A 288 -14.58 -13.43 3.13
N SER A 289 -15.15 -12.60 2.26
CA SER A 289 -16.49 -12.85 1.70
C SER A 289 -16.53 -14.14 0.87
N MET A 290 -15.52 -14.37 0.02
CA MET A 290 -15.43 -15.60 -0.79
C MET A 290 -15.26 -16.86 0.07
N ALA A 291 -14.48 -16.78 1.15
CA ALA A 291 -14.26 -17.89 2.08
C ALA A 291 -15.55 -18.24 2.86
N LYS A 292 -16.27 -17.23 3.34
CA LYS A 292 -17.58 -17.40 3.98
C LYS A 292 -18.61 -18.04 3.04
N GLU A 293 -18.70 -17.54 1.80
CA GLU A 293 -19.66 -18.01 0.80
C GLU A 293 -19.36 -19.45 0.32
N LYS A 294 -18.09 -19.76 0.03
CA LYS A 294 -17.70 -20.97 -0.71
C LYS A 294 -17.16 -22.11 0.17
N LEU A 295 -16.64 -21.78 1.36
CA LEU A 295 -16.03 -22.74 2.29
C LEU A 295 -16.72 -22.75 3.67
N GLY A 296 -17.61 -21.79 3.96
CA GLY A 296 -18.21 -21.63 5.29
C GLY A 296 -17.26 -21.06 6.35
N VAL A 297 -16.12 -20.48 5.93
CA VAL A 297 -15.02 -20.07 6.81
C VAL A 297 -15.19 -18.63 7.32
N SER A 298 -14.99 -18.44 8.61
CA SER A 298 -15.06 -17.17 9.35
C SER A 298 -13.68 -16.49 9.44
N CYS A 299 -13.42 -15.55 8.52
CA CYS A 299 -12.16 -14.81 8.46
C CYS A 299 -12.20 -13.52 9.30
N GLU A 300 -11.22 -13.35 10.18
CA GLU A 300 -10.88 -12.06 10.77
C GLU A 300 -10.04 -11.25 9.78
N VAL A 301 -10.35 -9.97 9.59
CA VAL A 301 -9.69 -9.09 8.63
C VAL A 301 -9.06 -7.92 9.36
N ILE A 302 -7.75 -7.76 9.23
CA ILE A 302 -6.97 -6.73 9.91
C ILE A 302 -6.25 -5.85 8.89
N ASP A 303 -6.45 -4.54 9.01
CA ASP A 303 -5.60 -3.52 8.40
C ASP A 303 -4.45 -3.20 9.36
N LEU A 304 -3.20 -3.40 8.93
CA LEU A 304 -2.04 -3.16 9.78
C LEU A 304 -1.79 -1.66 10.03
N ARG A 305 -2.14 -0.79 9.06
CA ARG A 305 -1.92 0.67 9.02
C ARG A 305 -0.48 1.16 9.17
N THR A 306 0.23 0.79 10.23
CA THR A 306 1.62 1.18 10.51
C THR A 306 2.56 -0.02 10.33
N ILE A 307 3.52 0.11 9.41
CA ILE A 307 4.54 -0.91 9.12
C ILE A 307 5.64 -0.92 10.18
N ILE A 308 6.11 0.26 10.61
CA ILE A 308 7.01 0.37 11.77
C ILE A 308 6.72 1.63 12.61
N PRO A 309 6.75 1.52 13.96
CA PRO A 309 6.58 0.28 14.74
C PRO A 309 5.19 -0.33 14.47
N TRP A 310 5.10 -1.63 14.23
CA TRP A 310 3.82 -2.32 13.97
C TRP A 310 3.16 -2.80 15.27
N ASP A 311 1.85 -3.06 15.20
CA ASP A 311 1.03 -3.51 16.32
C ASP A 311 1.08 -5.04 16.48
N VAL A 312 2.12 -5.52 17.16
CA VAL A 312 2.34 -6.94 17.44
C VAL A 312 1.15 -7.54 18.22
N ASP A 313 0.67 -6.82 19.23
CA ASP A 313 -0.33 -7.30 20.18
C ASP A 313 -1.68 -7.60 19.49
N THR A 314 -2.16 -6.71 18.61
CA THR A 314 -3.41 -6.94 17.88
C THR A 314 -3.32 -8.14 16.94
N ILE A 315 -2.19 -8.33 16.24
CA ILE A 315 -2.01 -9.48 15.35
C ILE A 315 -1.92 -10.78 16.15
N CYS A 316 -1.07 -10.84 17.18
CA CYS A 316 -0.87 -12.03 17.99
C CYS A 316 -2.16 -12.42 18.74
N LYS A 317 -2.89 -11.46 19.31
CA LYS A 317 -4.22 -11.71 19.92
C LYS A 317 -5.22 -12.33 18.95
N SER A 318 -5.23 -11.87 17.69
CA SER A 318 -6.08 -12.45 16.66
C SER A 318 -5.67 -13.88 16.30
N VAL A 319 -4.37 -14.14 16.15
CA VAL A 319 -3.87 -15.47 15.75
C VAL A 319 -3.98 -16.48 16.89
N ILE A 320 -3.85 -16.07 18.16
CA ILE A 320 -4.15 -16.90 19.34
C ILE A 320 -5.62 -17.36 19.33
N LYS A 321 -6.54 -16.51 18.84
CA LYS A 321 -7.97 -16.82 18.74
C LYS A 321 -8.30 -17.73 17.54
N THR A 322 -7.69 -17.52 16.38
CA THR A 322 -8.05 -18.21 15.13
C THR A 322 -7.19 -19.43 14.79
N GLY A 323 -5.98 -19.50 15.35
CA GLY A 323 -4.97 -20.51 15.10
C GLY A 323 -4.34 -20.51 13.71
N ARG A 324 -4.67 -19.56 12.82
CA ARG A 324 -4.19 -19.52 11.43
C ARG A 324 -3.97 -18.08 10.96
N LEU A 325 -2.91 -17.83 10.20
CA LEU A 325 -2.58 -16.51 9.67
C LEU A 325 -2.23 -16.56 8.18
N LEU A 326 -2.83 -15.66 7.39
CA LEU A 326 -2.38 -15.31 6.04
C LEU A 326 -2.06 -13.81 5.98
N ILE A 327 -0.82 -13.46 5.61
CA ILE A 327 -0.40 -12.08 5.34
C ILE A 327 -0.33 -11.87 3.83
N SER A 328 -0.75 -10.69 3.35
CA SER A 328 -0.67 -10.34 1.93
C SER A 328 -0.29 -8.87 1.69
N HIS A 329 0.61 -8.64 0.74
CA HIS A 329 1.07 -7.30 0.33
C HIS A 329 1.59 -7.29 -1.12
N GLU A 330 1.47 -6.15 -1.79
CA GLU A 330 1.83 -5.99 -3.21
C GLU A 330 3.34 -6.15 -3.49
N ALA A 331 4.20 -5.85 -2.51
CA ALA A 331 5.66 -5.98 -2.62
C ALA A 331 6.14 -7.45 -2.82
N PRO A 332 7.36 -7.67 -3.35
CA PRO A 332 7.98 -9.00 -3.49
C PRO A 332 7.99 -9.84 -2.20
N LEU A 333 7.95 -11.18 -2.35
CA LEU A 333 7.91 -12.16 -1.27
C LEU A 333 9.19 -12.19 -0.42
N THR A 334 10.35 -12.10 -1.07
CA THR A 334 11.66 -12.21 -0.42
C THR A 334 12.05 -10.86 0.18
N GLY A 335 12.21 -10.83 1.52
CA GLY A 335 12.48 -9.60 2.27
C GLY A 335 11.28 -8.66 2.43
N GLY A 336 10.12 -8.98 1.85
CA GLY A 336 8.88 -8.23 2.05
C GLY A 336 8.32 -8.38 3.47
N PHE A 337 7.64 -7.34 3.97
CA PHE A 337 7.33 -7.19 5.40
C PHE A 337 6.47 -8.32 6.01
N ALA A 338 5.77 -9.14 5.21
CA ALA A 338 5.15 -10.36 5.71
C ALA A 338 6.16 -11.36 6.30
N SER A 339 7.47 -11.29 6.01
CA SER A 339 8.45 -12.12 6.70
C SER A 339 8.56 -11.77 8.18
N GLU A 340 8.61 -10.47 8.52
CA GLU A 340 8.72 -9.98 9.90
C GLU A 340 7.51 -10.40 10.73
N ILE A 341 6.30 -10.13 10.20
CA ILE A 341 5.05 -10.52 10.85
C ILE A 341 4.99 -12.05 11.02
N SER A 342 5.41 -12.81 10.00
CA SER A 342 5.40 -14.27 10.06
C SER A 342 6.43 -14.85 11.03
N SER A 343 7.59 -14.21 11.25
CA SER A 343 8.55 -14.67 12.26
C SER A 343 8.05 -14.36 13.67
N THR A 344 7.66 -13.12 13.94
CA THR A 344 7.23 -12.71 15.29
C THR A 344 5.95 -13.42 15.72
N VAL A 345 4.97 -13.60 14.83
CA VAL A 345 3.76 -14.38 15.16
C VAL A 345 4.12 -15.86 15.39
N GLN A 346 5.09 -16.43 14.67
CA GLN A 346 5.52 -17.81 14.91
C GLN A 346 6.25 -17.97 16.25
N GLU A 347 6.96 -16.93 16.71
CA GLU A 347 7.61 -16.89 18.03
C GLU A 347 6.57 -16.75 19.16
N GLU A 348 5.68 -15.76 19.08
CA GLU A 348 4.71 -15.41 20.12
C GLU A 348 3.48 -16.32 20.17
N CYS A 349 3.09 -16.91 19.04
CA CYS A 349 1.88 -17.75 18.91
C CYS A 349 2.18 -19.21 18.58
N PHE A 350 3.42 -19.70 18.78
CA PHE A 350 3.86 -21.04 18.37
C PHE A 350 2.89 -22.17 18.76
N LEU A 351 2.38 -22.14 19.99
CA LEU A 351 1.48 -23.17 20.56
C LEU A 351 0.03 -23.08 20.07
N ASN A 352 -0.31 -22.06 19.28
CA ASN A 352 -1.66 -21.81 18.75
C ASN A 352 -1.77 -22.09 17.25
N LEU A 353 -0.66 -22.29 16.53
CA LEU A 353 -0.67 -22.43 15.08
C LEU A 353 -1.13 -23.83 14.62
N GLU A 354 -2.36 -23.87 14.11
CA GLU A 354 -3.00 -25.05 13.50
C GLU A 354 -2.49 -25.31 12.06
N ALA A 355 -1.87 -24.32 11.42
CA ALA A 355 -1.31 -24.43 10.08
C ALA A 355 -0.10 -23.50 9.88
N PRO A 356 0.81 -23.78 8.93
CA PRO A 356 1.89 -22.88 8.58
C PRO A 356 1.38 -21.52 8.12
N ILE A 357 1.95 -20.44 8.66
CA ILE A 357 1.61 -19.06 8.30
C ILE A 357 1.82 -18.85 6.79
N SER A 358 0.76 -18.38 6.12
CA SER A 358 0.75 -18.18 4.67
C SER A 358 1.18 -16.76 4.29
N ARG A 359 2.00 -16.62 3.25
CA ARG A 359 2.42 -15.31 2.69
C ARG A 359 2.06 -15.26 1.21
N VAL A 360 1.14 -14.36 0.84
CA VAL A 360 0.66 -14.18 -0.54
C VAL A 360 1.06 -12.80 -1.03
N CYS A 361 2.19 -12.73 -1.72
CA CYS A 361 2.89 -11.48 -2.04
C CYS A 361 3.03 -11.29 -3.57
N GLY A 362 3.57 -10.15 -3.99
CA GLY A 362 4.14 -10.00 -5.33
C GLY A 362 5.27 -11.00 -5.56
N TYR A 363 5.55 -11.35 -6.82
CA TYR A 363 6.66 -12.25 -7.14
C TYR A 363 8.02 -11.54 -6.98
N ASP A 364 9.09 -12.33 -6.82
CA ASP A 364 10.47 -11.87 -6.73
C ASP A 364 11.03 -11.45 -8.11
N THR A 365 10.37 -10.48 -8.71
CA THR A 365 10.74 -9.80 -9.96
C THR A 365 10.54 -8.29 -9.80
N PRO A 366 11.19 -7.46 -10.63
CA PRO A 366 10.72 -6.08 -10.83
C PRO A 366 9.23 -6.06 -11.23
N PHE A 367 8.53 -4.99 -10.86
CA PHE A 367 7.10 -4.86 -11.13
C PHE A 367 6.85 -4.72 -12.66
N PRO A 368 6.12 -5.64 -13.31
CA PRO A 368 6.02 -5.66 -14.78
C PRO A 368 4.94 -4.72 -15.32
N HIS A 369 5.07 -4.34 -16.61
CA HIS A 369 4.04 -3.58 -17.33
C HIS A 369 2.84 -4.46 -17.73
N ILE A 370 2.95 -5.16 -18.88
CA ILE A 370 1.83 -5.94 -19.45
C ILE A 370 1.45 -7.18 -18.62
N PHE A 371 2.31 -7.59 -17.70
CA PHE A 371 2.09 -8.76 -16.84
C PHE A 371 1.56 -8.41 -15.45
N GLU A 372 1.22 -7.13 -15.17
CA GLU A 372 0.67 -6.70 -13.87
C GLU A 372 -0.52 -7.58 -13.39
N PRO A 373 -1.52 -7.95 -14.23
CA PRO A 373 -2.61 -8.83 -13.82
C PRO A 373 -2.19 -10.25 -13.41
N PHE A 374 -1.00 -10.70 -13.84
CA PHE A 374 -0.43 -11.99 -13.43
C PHE A 374 0.51 -11.85 -12.24
N TYR A 375 1.05 -10.65 -11.98
CA TYR A 375 2.01 -10.37 -10.91
C TYR A 375 1.35 -10.22 -9.55
N ILE A 376 0.36 -9.32 -9.44
CA ILE A 376 -0.21 -8.89 -8.15
C ILE A 376 -0.81 -10.04 -7.33
N PRO A 377 -0.78 -9.98 -5.98
CA PRO A 377 -1.41 -10.96 -5.10
C PRO A 377 -2.94 -10.79 -5.08
N ASP A 378 -3.61 -11.12 -6.19
CA ASP A 378 -5.06 -10.95 -6.32
C ASP A 378 -5.88 -11.84 -5.35
N LYS A 379 -7.19 -11.57 -5.30
CA LYS A 379 -8.15 -12.33 -4.47
C LYS A 379 -8.19 -13.82 -4.76
N TRP A 380 -7.86 -14.28 -5.98
CA TRP A 380 -7.85 -15.70 -6.32
C TRP A 380 -6.59 -16.40 -5.79
N LYS A 381 -5.43 -15.73 -5.86
CA LYS A 381 -4.19 -16.21 -5.20
C LYS A 381 -4.38 -16.29 -3.68
N CYS A 382 -4.92 -15.23 -3.07
CA CYS A 382 -5.21 -15.20 -1.63
C CYS A 382 -6.23 -16.28 -1.23
N TYR A 383 -7.32 -16.43 -1.99
CA TYR A 383 -8.35 -17.45 -1.71
C TYR A 383 -7.83 -18.88 -1.86
N ASP A 384 -7.02 -19.19 -2.88
CA ASP A 384 -6.46 -20.55 -3.02
C ASP A 384 -5.43 -20.88 -1.94
N ALA A 385 -4.60 -19.91 -1.55
CA ALA A 385 -3.67 -20.06 -0.42
C ALA A 385 -4.44 -20.26 0.91
N LEU A 386 -5.47 -19.46 1.17
CA LEU A 386 -6.37 -19.63 2.31
C LEU A 386 -7.04 -21.01 2.31
N ARG A 387 -7.61 -21.43 1.17
CA ARG A 387 -8.24 -22.75 1.02
C ARG A 387 -7.25 -23.87 1.32
N LYS A 388 -5.99 -23.77 0.88
CA LYS A 388 -4.95 -24.75 1.23
C LYS A 388 -4.65 -24.76 2.73
N MET A 389 -4.53 -23.60 3.37
CA MET A 389 -4.24 -23.46 4.80
C MET A 389 -5.38 -23.94 5.71
N ILE A 390 -6.64 -23.81 5.28
CA ILE A 390 -7.83 -24.35 5.98
C ILE A 390 -7.90 -25.88 5.89
N ASN A 391 -7.25 -26.50 4.89
CA ASN A 391 -7.19 -27.94 4.68
C ASN A 391 -5.80 -28.54 4.99
N TYR A 392 -5.01 -27.86 5.82
CA TYR A 392 -3.78 -28.39 6.41
C TYR A 392 -4.12 -29.30 7.58
#